data_AF-A0A3A4VKF6-F1
#
_entry.id   AF-A0A3A4VKF6-F1
#
_cell.length_a   1.000
_cell.length_b   1.000
_cell.length_c   1.000
_cell.angle_alpha   90.00
_cell.angle_beta   90.00
_cell.angle_gamma   90.00
#
_symmetry.space_group_name_H-M   'P 1'
#
loop_
_entity.id
_entity.type
_entity.pdbx_description
1 polymer ?
#
loop_
_entity_poly.entity_id
_entity_poly.type
_entity_poly.pdbx_seq_one_letter_code
_entity_poly.pdbx_strand_id
1 'polypeptide(L)' 'MTIIAFPSDLPVPGEPDPEIVEVLEEYLEMAKRGEITGFAAAIISTNGTMRTGWQSRDWAAITAAVGTLFVRMQLAKTGD' A
#
# COMPACT_ATOMS: atom_id res chain seq x y z
N MET A 1 -11.18 4.13 8.04
CA MET A 1 -10.97 2.98 7.13
C MET A 1 -11.79 3.25 5.89
N THR A 2 -11.16 3.71 4.81
CA THR A 2 -11.86 3.95 3.55
C THR A 2 -11.84 2.65 2.76
N ILE A 3 -13.02 2.10 2.48
CA ILE A 3 -13.20 0.95 1.61
C ILE A 3 -13.39 1.51 0.20
N ILE A 4 -12.45 1.21 -0.71
CA ILE A 4 -12.59 1.54 -2.13
C ILE A 4 -13.22 0.31 -2.79
N ALA A 5 -14.45 0.47 -3.27
CA ALA A 5 -15.15 -0.54 -4.06
C ALA A 5 -14.80 -0.35 -5.54
N PHE A 6 -14.35 -1.41 -6.22
CA PHE A 6 -14.06 -1.36 -7.65
C PHE A 6 -15.34 -1.68 -8.46
N PRO A 7 -15.67 -0.90 -9.50
CA PRO A 7 -16.66 -1.28 -10.51
C PRO A 7 -16.32 -2.63 -11.16
N SER A 8 -17.35 -3.38 -11.57
CA SER A 8 -17.26 -4.77 -12.08
C SER A 8 -16.67 -4.89 -13.49
N ASP A 9 -16.30 -3.78 -14.10
CA ASP A 9 -15.78 -3.59 -15.44
C ASP A 9 -14.24 -3.55 -15.37
N LEU A 10 -13.67 -4.69 -14.99
CA LEU A 10 -12.22 -4.86 -14.93
C LEU A 10 -11.60 -4.67 -16.34
N PRO A 11 -10.49 -3.93 -16.48
CA PRO A 11 -9.81 -3.73 -17.75
C PRO A 11 -9.48 -5.04 -18.46
N VAL A 12 -9.63 -5.04 -19.79
CA VAL A 12 -9.24 -6.16 -20.65
C VAL A 12 -7.74 -6.46 -20.43
N PRO A 13 -7.36 -7.72 -20.17
CA PRO A 13 -5.96 -8.07 -20.00
C PRO A 13 -5.10 -7.61 -21.18
N GLY A 14 -4.13 -6.74 -20.91
CA GLY A 14 -3.13 -6.31 -21.90
C GLY A 14 -3.23 -4.85 -22.33
N GLU A 15 -4.33 -4.15 -22.03
CA GLU A 15 -4.44 -2.71 -22.25
C GLU A 15 -4.28 -1.95 -20.92
N PRO A 16 -3.49 -0.86 -20.89
CA PRO A 16 -3.37 -0.03 -19.71
C PRO A 16 -4.69 0.69 -19.42
N ASP A 17 -5.11 0.66 -18.16
CA ASP A 17 -6.22 1.48 -17.69
C ASP A 17 -5.75 2.95 -17.55
N PRO A 18 -6.32 3.89 -18.32
CA PRO A 18 -5.86 5.28 -18.33
C PRO A 18 -6.01 5.98 -16.98
N GLU A 19 -7.04 5.65 -16.20
CA GLU A 19 -7.25 6.25 -14.87
C GLU A 19 -6.18 5.77 -13.88
N ILE A 20 -5.84 4.47 -13.93
CA ILE A 20 -4.76 3.93 -13.09
C ILE A 20 -3.41 4.54 -13.47
N VAL A 21 -3.14 4.71 -14.77
CA VAL A 21 -1.90 5.32 -15.25
C VAL A 21 -1.77 6.76 -14.76
N GLU A 22 -2.82 7.57 -14.92
CA GLU A 22 -2.82 8.98 -14.49
C GLU A 22 -2.50 9.13 -13.00
N VAL A 23 -3.13 8.32 -12.14
CA VAL A 23 -2.89 8.35 -10.69
C VAL A 23 -1.43 7.97 -10.35
N LEU A 24 -0.88 6.98 -11.04
CA LEU A 24 0.52 6.57 -10.82
C LEU A 24 1.51 7.65 -11.28
N GLU A 25 1.21 8.35 -12.38
CA GLU A 25 2.00 9.48 -12.87
C GLU A 25 1.96 10.67 -11.90
N GLU A 26 0.80 10.99 -11.33
CA GLU A 26 0.67 12.02 -10.28
C GLU A 26 1.57 11.70 -9.08
N TYR A 27 1.49 10.48 -8.54
CA TYR A 27 2.32 10.08 -7.41
C TYR A 27 3.81 10.07 -7.75
N LEU A 28 4.18 9.73 -8.97
CA LEU A 28 5.57 9.83 -9.44
C LEU A 28 6.05 11.29 -9.42
N GLU A 29 5.24 12.23 -9.90
CA GLU A 29 5.60 13.65 -9.88
C GLU A 29 5.69 14.20 -8.44
N MET A 30 4.80 13.78 -7.54
CA MET A 30 4.91 14.09 -6.11
C MET A 30 6.22 13.55 -5.51
N ALA A 31 6.61 12.31 -5.87
CA ALA A 31 7.86 11.72 -5.42
C ALA A 31 9.09 12.50 -5.91
N LYS A 32 9.08 12.92 -7.18
CA LYS A 32 10.16 13.73 -7.77
C LYS A 32 10.32 15.08 -7.07
N ARG A 33 9.21 15.70 -6.65
CA ARG A 33 9.21 16.95 -5.86
C ARG A 33 9.59 16.74 -4.39
N GLY A 34 9.72 15.49 -3.93
CA GLY A 34 10.04 15.15 -2.54
C GLY A 34 8.85 15.29 -1.58
N GLU A 35 7.63 15.35 -2.10
CA GLU A 35 6.40 15.51 -1.31
C GLU A 35 5.99 14.20 -0.63
N ILE A 36 6.42 13.06 -1.17
CA ILE A 36 6.21 11.74 -0.56
C ILE A 36 7.54 11.08 -0.20
N THR A 37 7.60 10.52 1.01
CA THR A 37 8.78 9.81 1.55
C THR A 37 8.55 8.31 1.69
N GLY A 38 7.33 7.85 1.40
CA GLY A 38 6.92 6.45 1.39
C GLY A 38 5.59 6.28 0.65
N PHE A 39 5.29 5.04 0.27
CA PHE A 39 4.08 4.67 -0.46
C PHE A 39 3.55 3.30 -0.01
N ALA A 40 2.22 3.17 -0.02
CA ALA A 40 1.50 1.94 0.24
C ALA A 40 0.76 1.52 -1.02
N ALA A 41 0.89 0.26 -1.43
CA ALA A 41 0.24 -0.24 -2.64
C ALA A 41 -0.60 -1.48 -2.33
N ALA A 42 -1.81 -1.51 -2.89
CA ALA A 42 -2.54 -2.74 -3.16
C ALA A 42 -2.64 -2.88 -4.68
N ILE A 43 -2.09 -3.96 -5.22
CA ILE A 43 -2.02 -4.23 -6.66
C ILE A 43 -2.91 -5.43 -6.94
N ILE A 44 -3.92 -5.23 -7.78
CA ILE A 44 -4.79 -6.31 -8.27
C ILE A 44 -4.42 -6.53 -9.72
N SER A 45 -3.89 -7.72 -10.01
CA SER A 45 -3.58 -8.14 -11.37
C SER A 45 -4.85 -8.60 -12.09
N THR A 46 -4.85 -8.50 -13.42
CA THR A 46 -5.96 -8.94 -14.30
C THR A 46 -6.27 -10.43 -14.19
N ASN A 47 -5.32 -11.23 -13.69
CA ASN A 47 -5.52 -12.64 -13.35
C ASN A 47 -6.15 -12.87 -11.95
N GLY A 48 -6.64 -11.80 -11.30
CA GLY A 48 -7.24 -11.85 -9.97
C GLY A 48 -6.26 -11.96 -8.80
N THR A 49 -4.94 -11.93 -9.07
CA THR A 49 -3.93 -11.97 -8.00
C THR A 49 -3.87 -10.62 -7.30
N MET A 50 -4.05 -10.61 -5.98
CA MET A 50 -3.84 -9.43 -5.15
C MET A 50 -2.48 -9.48 -4.47
N ARG A 51 -1.74 -8.38 -4.50
CA ARG A 51 -0.49 -8.18 -3.77
C ARG A 51 -0.57 -6.88 -2.99
N THR A 52 -0.10 -6.88 -1.75
CA THR A 52 0.01 -5.68 -0.93
C THR A 52 1.47 -5.47 -0.56
N GLY A 53 1.93 -4.23 -0.62
CA GLY A 53 3.29 -3.88 -0.29
C GLY A 53 3.36 -2.47 0.28
N TRP A 54 4.38 -2.23 1.08
CA TRP A 54 4.72 -0.90 1.54
C TRP A 54 6.20 -0.70 1.34
N GLN A 55 6.55 0.46 0.79
CA GLN A 55 7.93 0.84 0.54
C GLN A 55 8.14 2.26 1.07
N SER A 56 9.03 2.40 2.05
CA SER A 56 9.45 3.70 2.57
C SER A 56 10.93 3.65 2.93
N ARG A 57 11.58 4.82 2.90
CA ARG A 57 13.00 4.94 3.26
C ARG A 57 13.28 4.44 4.69
N ASP A 58 12.29 4.55 5.57
CA ASP A 58 12.34 4.11 6.97
C ASP A 58 11.52 2.83 7.24
N TRP A 59 11.37 1.94 6.24
CA TRP A 59 10.60 0.69 6.39
C TRP A 59 11.03 -0.14 7.61
N ALA A 60 12.33 -0.14 7.92
CA ALA A 60 12.87 -0.78 9.12
C ALA A 60 12.34 -0.14 10.42
N ALA A 61 12.22 1.18 10.49
CA ALA A 61 11.74 1.88 11.67
C ALA A 61 10.23 1.67 11.90
N ILE A 62 9.43 1.67 10.83
CA ILE A 62 8.00 1.38 10.90
C ILE A 62 7.77 -0.09 11.31
N THR A 63 8.50 -1.03 10.71
CA THR A 63 8.42 -2.45 11.07
C THR A 63 8.84 -2.68 12.53
N ALA A 64 9.92 -2.03 12.98
CA ALA A 64 10.36 -2.09 14.37
C ALA A 64 9.34 -1.49 15.35
N ALA A 65 8.71 -0.37 14.99
CA ALA A 65 7.67 0.27 15.81
C ALA A 65 6.42 -0.63 15.93
N VAL A 66 5.94 -1.18 14.81
CA VAL A 66 4.79 -2.11 14.80
C VAL A 66 5.12 -3.41 15.54
N GLY A 67 6.31 -3.98 15.31
CA GLY A 67 6.77 -5.16 16.04
C GLY A 67 6.88 -4.92 17.54
N THR A 68 7.42 -3.78 17.96
CA THR A 68 7.53 -3.39 19.38
C THR A 68 6.15 -3.22 20.01
N LEU A 69 5.21 -2.58 19.31
CA LEU A 69 3.84 -2.40 19.79
C LEU A 69 3.12 -3.75 19.93
N PHE A 70 3.25 -4.65 18.94
CA PHE A 70 2.68 -5.98 19.01
C PHE A 70 3.21 -6.78 20.21
N VAL A 71 4.53 -6.78 20.43
CA VAL A 71 5.14 -7.45 21.59
C VAL A 71 4.62 -6.86 22.91
N ARG A 72 4.53 -5.53 23.03
CA ARG A 72 3.99 -4.88 24.23
C ARG A 72 2.53 -5.27 24.48
N MET A 73 1.71 -5.36 23.44
CA MET A 73 0.32 -5.79 23.55
C MET A 73 0.18 -7.27 23.95
N GLN A 74 1.10 -8.14 23.51
CA GLN A 74 1.10 -9.55 23.93
C GLN A 74 1.50 -9.70 25.39
N LEU A 75 2.57 -9.01 25.82
CA LEU A 75 3.02 -9.02 27.21
C LEU A 75 1.96 -8.47 28.17
N ALA A 76 1.24 -7.42 27.77
CA ALA A 76 0.13 -6.88 28.53
C ALA A 76 -1.07 -7.84 28.65
N LYS A 77 -1.26 -8.75 27.68
CA LYS A 77 -2.33 -9.76 27.70
C LYS A 77 -1.99 -11.00 28.53
N THR A 78 -0.71 -11.29 28.71
CA THR A 78 -0.23 -12.44 29.50
C THR A 78 0.12 -12.09 30.94
N GLY A 79 -0.11 -10.83 31.35
CA GLY A 79 0.24 -10.29 32.67
C GLY A 79 -0.89 -10.25 33.70
N ASP A 80 -2.00 -10.95 33.46
CA ASP A 80 -3.07 -11.22 34.44
C ASP A 80 -2.97 -12.67 34.96
#